data_AF-A0A7K3FXI0-F1
#
_entry.id   AF-A0A7K3FXI0-F1
#
_cell.length_a   1.000
_cell.length_b   1.000
_cell.length_c   1.000
_cell.angle_alpha   90.00
_cell.angle_beta   90.00
_cell.angle_gamma   90.00
#
_symmetry.space_group_name_H-M   'P 1'
#
loop_
_entity.id
_entity.type
_entity.pdbx_description
1 polymer ?
#
loop_
_entity_poly.entity_id
_entity_poly.type
_entity_poly.pdbx_seq_one_letter_code
_entity_poly.pdbx_strand_id
1 'polypeptide(L)'
;MRGIDSVIRTVAHVLAGILVVWILLDLFDANRANTVVDWFHTAADWLAGWSIGLFDVSEHVVQVLLDYGIPAVVYVAIANLVSRRTFARR
;
A
#
# COMPACT_ATOMS: atom_id res chain seq x y z
N MET A 1 -14.40 -21.23 -8.36
CA MET A 1 -13.84 -20.92 -7.02
C MET A 1 -14.13 -19.45 -6.65
N ARG A 2 -15.40 -19.01 -6.75
CA ARG A 2 -15.80 -17.58 -6.73
C ARG A 2 -15.50 -16.83 -5.42
N GLY A 3 -15.31 -17.53 -4.30
CA GLY A 3 -15.03 -16.90 -2.99
C GLY A 3 -13.58 -16.44 -2.82
N ILE A 4 -12.61 -17.24 -3.28
CA ILE A 4 -11.18 -17.00 -3.03
C ILE A 4 -10.69 -15.75 -3.78
N ASP A 5 -11.16 -15.55 -5.01
CA ASP A 5 -10.80 -14.37 -5.82
C ASP A 5 -11.27 -13.07 -5.15
N SER A 6 -12.45 -13.10 -4.53
CA SER A 6 -13.00 -11.95 -3.80
C SER A 6 -12.19 -11.67 -2.54
N VAL A 7 -11.77 -12.70 -1.81
CA VAL A 7 -10.93 -12.54 -0.61
C VAL A 7 -9.59 -11.90 -0.98
N ILE A 8 -8.89 -12.43 -1.99
CA ILE A 8 -7.59 -11.91 -2.43
C ILE A 8 -7.71 -10.44 -2.84
N ARG A 9 -8.76 -10.09 -3.60
CA ARG A 9 -8.99 -8.72 -4.04
C ARG A 9 -9.24 -7.79 -2.85
N THR A 10 -10.09 -8.19 -1.91
CA THR A 10 -10.38 -7.39 -0.71
C THR A 10 -9.12 -7.17 0.11
N VAL A 11 -8.36 -8.24 0.36
CA VAL A 11 -7.08 -8.14 1.10
C VAL A 11 -6.14 -7.17 0.39
N ALA A 12 -5.92 -7.31 -0.92
CA ALA A 12 -5.02 -6.43 -1.66
C ALA A 12 -5.45 -4.95 -1.60
N HIS A 13 -6.76 -4.64 -1.64
CA HIS A 13 -7.24 -3.26 -1.46
C HIS A 13 -7.04 -2.75 -0.04
N VAL A 14 -7.22 -3.60 0.97
CA VAL A 14 -6.96 -3.23 2.37
C VAL A 14 -5.48 -2.90 2.57
N LEU A 15 -4.58 -3.73 2.04
CA LEU A 15 -3.13 -3.49 2.14
C LEU A 15 -2.73 -2.19 1.43
N ALA A 16 -3.25 -1.94 0.22
CA ALA A 16 -3.04 -0.67 -0.47
C ALA A 16 -3.61 0.51 0.32
N GLY A 17 -4.78 0.35 0.95
CA GLY A 17 -5.41 1.36 1.79
C GLY A 17 -4.56 1.74 2.99
N ILE A 18 -3.91 0.77 3.65
CA ILE A 18 -2.99 1.03 4.77
C ILE A 18 -1.84 1.94 4.32
N LEU A 19 -1.21 1.63 3.17
CA LEU A 19 -0.13 2.43 2.60
C LEU A 19 -0.58 3.85 2.25
N VAL A 20 -1.77 4.00 1.63
CA VAL A 20 -2.32 5.32 1.29
C VAL A 20 -2.60 6.14 2.55
N VAL A 21 -3.19 5.53 3.59
CA VAL A 21 -3.45 6.22 4.86
C VAL A 21 -2.13 6.68 5.48
N TRP A 22 -1.11 5.83 5.48
CA TRP A 22 0.21 6.21 5.97
C TRP A 22 0.80 7.42 5.22
N ILE A 23 0.80 7.38 3.89
CA ILE A 23 1.29 8.49 3.05
C ILE A 23 0.55 9.78 3.40
N LEU A 24 -0.77 9.75 3.55
CA LEU A 24 -1.56 10.93 3.93
C LEU A 24 -1.21 11.44 5.33
N LEU A 25 -0.99 10.54 6.29
CA LEU A 25 -0.57 10.91 7.65
C LEU A 25 0.82 11.54 7.66
N ASP A 26 1.76 11.03 6.86
CA ASP A 26 3.08 11.66 6.69
C ASP A 26 2.98 13.04 6.04
N LEU A 27 2.24 13.15 4.93
CA LEU A 27 2.04 14.42 4.21
C LEU A 27 1.36 15.51 5.06
N PHE A 28 0.48 15.11 5.96
CA PHE A 28 -0.18 16.03 6.89
C PHE A 28 0.60 16.25 8.19
N ASP A 29 1.83 15.76 8.27
CA ASP A 29 2.71 15.87 9.45
C ASP A 29 2.02 15.40 10.73
N ALA A 30 1.31 14.26 10.62
CA ALA A 30 0.55 13.72 11.73
C ALA A 30 1.47 13.29 12.88
N ASN A 31 1.03 13.58 14.11
CA ASN A 31 1.81 13.32 15.32
C ASN A 31 2.22 11.84 15.46
N ARG A 32 3.51 11.55 15.24
CA ARG A 32 4.12 10.21 15.36
C ARG A 32 4.05 9.61 16.77
N ALA A 33 3.88 10.42 17.81
CA ALA A 33 3.69 9.92 19.17
C ALA A 33 2.27 9.34 19.41
N ASN A 34 1.35 9.53 18.47
CA ASN A 34 0.03 8.92 18.55
C ASN A 34 0.09 7.45 18.14
N THR A 35 -0.46 6.58 18.99
CA THR A 35 -0.46 5.11 18.77
C THR A 35 -1.11 4.69 17.45
N VAL A 36 -2.13 5.42 16.96
CA VAL A 36 -2.78 5.11 15.68
C VAL A 36 -1.84 5.45 14.52
N VAL A 37 -1.19 6.61 14.55
CA VAL A 37 -0.24 7.02 13.51
C VAL A 37 0.96 6.08 13.46
N ASP A 38 1.51 5.73 14.63
CA ASP A 38 2.61 4.77 14.75
C ASP A 38 2.25 3.37 14.25
N TRP A 39 1.01 2.93 14.50
CA TRP A 39 0.52 1.66 13.96
C TRP A 39 0.48 1.66 12.43
N PHE A 40 -0.03 2.74 11.82
CA PHE A 40 -0.03 2.88 10.36
C PHE A 40 1.40 2.95 9.80
N HIS A 41 2.32 3.62 10.49
CA HIS A 41 3.74 3.64 10.11
C HIS A 41 4.31 2.24 10.05
N THR A 42 4.20 1.51 11.16
CA THR A 42 4.79 0.19 11.32
C THR A 42 4.20 -0.82 10.33
N ALA A 43 2.88 -0.75 10.11
CA ALA A 43 2.22 -1.57 9.11
C ALA A 43 2.68 -1.21 7.69
N ALA A 44 2.80 0.08 7.38
CA ALA A 44 3.28 0.53 6.08
C ALA A 44 4.74 0.13 5.83
N ASP A 45 5.63 0.27 6.81
CA ASP A 45 7.03 -0.17 6.74
C ASP A 45 7.15 -1.65 6.46
N TRP A 46 6.36 -2.47 7.16
CA TRP A 46 6.37 -3.91 6.95
C TRP A 46 5.86 -4.28 5.55
N LEU A 47 4.78 -3.65 5.08
CA LEU A 47 4.22 -3.88 3.74
C LEU A 47 5.14 -3.39 2.63
N ALA A 48 5.74 -2.22 2.81
CA ALA A 48 6.64 -1.58 1.88
C ALA A 48 8.10 -2.07 2.02
N GLY A 49 8.38 -3.01 2.92
CA GLY A 49 9.77 -3.41 3.25
C GLY A 49 10.60 -3.92 2.07
N TRP A 50 9.96 -4.37 0.99
CA TRP A 50 10.66 -4.75 -0.25
C TRP A 50 10.94 -3.58 -1.20
N SER A 51 10.24 -2.45 -1.03
CA SER A 51 10.32 -1.25 -1.86
C SER A 51 11.09 -0.11 -1.20
N ILE A 52 11.18 -0.09 0.12
CA ILE A 52 11.92 0.93 0.87
C ILE A 52 13.38 0.95 0.43
N GLY A 53 13.87 2.11 0.03
CA GLY A 53 15.27 2.32 -0.36
C GLY A 53 15.61 1.85 -1.77
N LEU A 54 14.61 1.52 -2.60
CA LEU A 54 14.83 1.29 -4.05
C LEU A 54 15.30 2.56 -4.76
N PHE A 55 14.90 3.71 -4.23
CA PHE A 55 15.29 5.03 -4.72
C PHE A 55 15.85 5.83 -3.54
N ASP A 56 16.85 6.65 -3.83
CA ASP A 56 17.42 7.59 -2.88
C ASP A 56 17.23 9.01 -3.44
N VAL A 57 16.32 9.76 -2.82
CA VAL A 57 15.94 11.11 -3.22
C VAL A 57 16.05 12.02 -2.01
N SER A 58 16.60 13.22 -2.21
CA SER A 58 16.84 14.17 -1.12
C SER A 58 15.56 14.83 -0.57
N GLU A 59 14.47 14.77 -1.33
CA GLU A 59 13.21 15.41 -0.97
C GLU A 59 12.30 14.38 -0.29
N HIS A 60 11.89 14.68 0.95
CA HIS A 60 11.18 13.75 1.83
C HIS A 60 9.86 13.27 1.24
N VAL A 61 9.04 14.17 0.68
CA VAL A 61 7.73 13.81 0.14
C VAL A 61 7.87 12.84 -1.03
N VAL A 62 8.79 13.11 -1.96
CA VAL A 62 9.08 12.23 -3.09
C VAL A 62 9.63 10.90 -2.62
N GLN A 63 10.51 10.90 -1.61
CA GLN A 63 11.02 9.66 -1.02
C GLN A 63 9.89 8.79 -0.46
N VAL A 64 8.99 9.37 0.34
CA VAL A 64 7.81 8.68 0.90
C VAL A 64 6.87 8.19 -0.21
N LEU A 65 6.61 9.01 -1.24
CA LEU A 65 5.78 8.60 -2.37
C LEU A 65 6.39 7.43 -3.15
N LEU A 66 7.72 7.35 -3.26
CA LEU A 66 8.38 6.23 -3.91
C LEU A 66 8.36 4.98 -3.03
N ASP A 67 8.79 5.10 -1.78
CA ASP A 67 8.92 3.98 -0.84
C ASP A 67 7.57 3.31 -0.56
N TYR A 68 6.50 4.09 -0.36
CA TYR A 68 5.18 3.56 -0.01
C TYR A 68 4.16 3.59 -1.17
N GLY A 69 4.33 4.48 -2.14
CA GLY A 69 3.41 4.58 -3.28
C GLY A 69 3.59 3.46 -4.30
N ILE A 70 4.82 3.03 -4.56
CA ILE A 70 5.11 1.88 -5.43
C ILE A 70 4.40 0.61 -4.92
N PRO A 71 4.54 0.19 -3.65
CA PRO A 71 3.86 -1.00 -3.16
C PRO A 71 2.33 -0.83 -3.18
N ALA A 72 1.81 0.37 -2.93
CA ALA A 72 0.36 0.63 -3.03
C ALA A 72 -0.16 0.37 -4.46
N VAL A 73 0.54 0.88 -5.47
CA VAL A 73 0.20 0.64 -6.88
C VAL A 73 0.29 -0.84 -7.23
N VAL A 74 1.34 -1.54 -6.77
CA VAL A 74 1.52 -2.98 -7.03
C VAL A 74 0.36 -3.78 -6.42
N TYR A 75 -0.05 -3.50 -5.19
CA TYR A 75 -1.17 -4.20 -4.56
C TYR A 75 -2.50 -3.96 -5.27
N VAL A 76 -2.78 -2.73 -5.69
CA VAL A 76 -3.95 -2.41 -6.52
C VAL A 76 -3.88 -3.13 -7.88
N ALA A 77 -2.71 -3.17 -8.50
CA ALA A 77 -2.51 -3.87 -9.78
C ALA A 77 -2.78 -5.38 -9.63
N ILE A 78 -2.26 -6.02 -8.58
CA ILE A 78 -2.54 -7.43 -8.27
C ILE A 78 -4.04 -7.64 -8.10
N ALA A 79 -4.71 -6.79 -7.33
CA ALA A 79 -6.15 -6.88 -7.09
C ALA A 79 -6.97 -6.81 -8.41
N ASN A 80 -6.59 -5.89 -9.29
CA ASN A 80 -7.24 -5.69 -10.59
C ASN A 80 -6.95 -6.81 -11.58
N LEU A 81 -5.71 -7.31 -11.63
CA LEU A 81 -5.31 -8.41 -12.51
C LEU A 81 -6.05 -9.71 -12.17
N VAL A 82 -6.21 -10.00 -10.88
CA VAL A 82 -7.03 -11.14 -10.40
C VAL A 82 -8.49 -10.99 -10.88
N SER A 83 -9.04 -9.78 -10.85
CA SER A 83 -10.40 -9.48 -11.32
C SER A 83 -10.57 -9.62 -12.85
N ARG A 84 -9.54 -9.25 -13.63
CA ARG A 84 -9.58 -9.36 -15.11
C ARG A 84 -9.48 -10.79 -15.60
N ARG A 85 -8.63 -11.61 -14.98
CA ARG A 85 -8.51 -13.05 -15.33
C ARG A 85 -9.77 -13.84 -15.05
N THR A 86 -10.56 -13.45 -14.06
CA THR A 86 -11.86 -14.10 -13.78
C THR A 86 -12.95 -13.72 -14.78
N PHE A 87 -12.92 -12.49 -15.31
CA PHE A 87 -13.87 -12.06 -16.35
C PHE A 87 -13.57 -12.68 -17.73
N ALA A 88 -12.30 -12.85 -18.09
CA ALA A 88 -11.89 -13.42 -19.38
C ALA A 88 -12.16 -14.94 -19.55
N ARG A 89 -12.66 -15.62 -18.50
CA ARG A 89 -13.00 -17.05 -18.51
C ARG A 89 -14.51 -17.34 -18.55
N ARG A 90 -15.34 -16.33 -18.81
CA ARG A 90 -16.76 -16.47 -19.11
C ARG A 90 -16.99 -16.29 -20.59
#